data_AF-A0A9P6QQ00-F1
#
_entry.id   AF-A0A9P6QQ00-F1
#
_cell.length_a   1.000
_cell.length_b   1.000
_cell.length_c   1.000
_cell.angle_alpha   90.00
_cell.angle_beta   90.00
_cell.angle_gamma   90.00
#
_symmetry.space_group_name_H-M   'P 1'
#
loop_
_entity.id
_entity.type
_entity.pdbx_description
1 polymer ?
#
loop_
_entity_poly.entity_id
_entity_poly.type
_entity_poly.pdbx_seq_one_letter_code
_entity_poly.pdbx_strand_id
1 'polypeptide(L)' 'NNGHIVISIKANCIDSTVDAATVFAGEIPKLQEQRIKPQEQLTLEPFERDHALVVGKYVRSK' A
#
# COMPACT_ATOMS: atom_id res chain seq x y z
N ASN A 1 8.75 18.48 -5.52
CA ASN A 1 8.95 17.31 -4.63
C ASN A 1 8.01 17.44 -3.45
N ASN A 2 7.45 16.33 -2.94
CA ASN A 2 6.29 16.24 -2.01
C ASN A 2 4.94 15.87 -2.65
N GLY A 3 4.95 15.19 -3.79
CA GLY A 3 3.71 14.71 -4.41
C GLY A 3 3.01 13.69 -3.51
N HIS A 4 1.68 13.82 -3.37
CA HIS A 4 0.87 12.80 -2.71
C HIS A 4 0.60 11.66 -3.68
N ILE A 5 0.59 10.44 -3.16
CA ILE A 5 0.37 9.21 -3.90
C ILE A 5 -0.71 8.44 -3.15
N VAL A 6 -1.67 7.90 -3.89
CA VAL A 6 -2.67 6.97 -3.39
C VAL A 6 -2.51 5.68 -4.17
N ILE A 7 -2.36 4.55 -3.46
CA ILE A 7 -2.13 3.23 -4.05
C ILE A 7 -3.25 2.30 -3.61
N SER A 8 -3.87 1.65 -4.60
CA SER A 8 -4.88 0.61 -4.41
C SER A 8 -4.22 -0.76 -4.46
N ILE A 9 -4.18 -1.45 -3.32
CA ILE A 9 -3.54 -2.76 -3.15
C ILE A 9 -4.62 -3.83 -3.06
N LYS A 10 -4.86 -4.55 -4.16
CA LYS A 10 -5.73 -5.73 -4.19
C LYS A 10 -4.90 -6.99 -3.97
N ALA A 11 -4.97 -7.57 -2.76
CA ALA A 11 -4.07 -8.64 -2.35
C ALA A 11 -4.15 -9.87 -3.27
N ASN A 12 -5.37 -10.29 -3.64
CA ASN A 12 -5.61 -11.43 -4.52
C ASN A 12 -5.00 -11.30 -5.93
N CYS A 13 -4.65 -10.10 -6.38
CA CYS A 13 -3.97 -9.88 -7.66
C CYS A 13 -2.44 -9.84 -7.54
N ILE A 14 -1.91 -9.71 -6.33
CA ILE A 14 -0.48 -9.70 -6.05
C ILE A 14 -0.03 -11.12 -5.70
N ASP A 15 -0.70 -11.73 -4.74
CA ASP A 15 -0.48 -13.12 -4.34
C ASP A 15 -1.79 -13.68 -3.79
N SER A 16 -2.38 -14.62 -4.51
CA SER A 16 -3.64 -15.27 -4.14
C SER A 16 -3.46 -16.47 -3.20
N THR A 17 -2.22 -16.79 -2.81
CA THR A 17 -1.89 -17.96 -2.00
C THR A 17 -1.68 -17.64 -0.52
N VAL A 18 -1.60 -16.36 -0.17
CA VAL A 18 -1.34 -15.89 1.20
C VAL A 18 -2.41 -14.89 1.66
N ASP A 19 -2.53 -14.71 2.97
CA ASP A 19 -3.49 -13.78 3.55
C ASP A 19 -3.23 -12.32 3.13
N ALA A 20 -4.30 -11.55 2.96
CA ALA A 20 -4.23 -10.15 2.55
C ALA A 20 -3.35 -9.29 3.48
N ALA A 21 -3.41 -9.54 4.80
CA ALA A 21 -2.57 -8.84 5.78
C ALA A 21 -1.07 -9.06 5.53
N THR A 22 -0.68 -10.26 5.12
CA THR A 22 0.71 -10.60 4.76
C THR A 22 1.14 -9.87 3.49
N VAL A 23 0.27 -9.81 2.48
CA VAL A 23 0.53 -9.04 1.26
C VAL A 23 0.73 -7.56 1.60
N PHE A 24 -0.18 -6.95 2.37
CA PHE A 24 -0.08 -5.54 2.75
C PHE A 24 1.23 -5.25 3.50
N ALA A 25 1.59 -6.09 4.47
CA ALA A 25 2.85 -5.95 5.21
C ALA A 25 4.08 -6.07 4.30
N GLY A 26 4.00 -6.85 3.23
CA GLY A 26 5.06 -6.98 2.22
C GLY A 26 5.14 -5.81 1.24
N GLU A 27 4.03 -5.11 0.95
CA GLU A 27 4.00 -3.98 0.02
C GLU A 27 4.51 -2.68 0.65
N ILE A 28 4.23 -2.43 1.94
CA ILE A 28 4.66 -1.19 2.62
C ILE A 28 6.19 -0.96 2.56
N PRO A 29 7.06 -1.96 2.82
CA PRO A 29 8.50 -1.80 2.67
C PRO A 29 8.94 -1.45 1.24
N LYS A 30 8.30 -2.06 0.22
CA LYS A 30 8.60 -1.77 -1.19
C LYS A 30 8.32 -0.30 -1.53
N LEU A 31 7.26 0.29 -0.96
CA LEU A 31 6.99 1.73 -1.12
C LEU A 31 8.09 2.59 -0.52
N GLN A 32 8.60 2.23 0.66
CA GLN A 32 9.69 2.94 1.32
C GLN A 32 10.99 2.87 0.51
N GLU A 33 11.29 1.72 -0.09
CA GLU A 33 12.43 1.55 -1.01
C GLU A 33 12.32 2.48 -2.23
N GLN A 34 11.10 2.70 -2.72
CA GLN A 34 10.80 3.62 -3.83
C GLN A 34 10.71 5.09 -3.42
N ARG A 35 11.17 5.44 -2.21
CA ARG A 35 11.14 6.81 -1.65
C ARG A 35 9.72 7.37 -1.46
N ILE A 36 8.75 6.50 -1.29
CA ILE A 36 7.39 6.87 -0.90
C ILE A 36 7.31 6.67 0.61
N LYS A 37 7.06 7.75 1.35
CA LYS A 37 6.78 7.68 2.78
C LYS A 37 5.28 7.39 2.96
N PRO A 38 4.87 6.18 3.38
CA PRO A 38 3.47 5.91 3.69
C PRO A 38 3.04 6.73 4.90
N GLN A 39 1.80 7.21 4.87
CA GLN A 39 1.22 8.07 5.91
C GLN A 39 -0.01 7.41 6.53
N GLU A 40 -0.85 6.80 5.71
CA GLU A 40 -2.08 6.16 6.14
C GLU A 40 -2.33 4.90 5.32
N GLN A 41 -2.90 3.89 5.95
CA GLN A 41 -3.41 2.68 5.31
C GLN A 41 -4.83 2.45 5.80
N LEU A 42 -5.74 2.17 4.87
CA LEU A 42 -7.15 1.92 5.14
C LEU A 42 -7.61 0.69 4.36
N THR A 43 -8.30 -0.24 5.01
CA THR A 43 -8.99 -1.33 4.31
C THR A 43 -10.30 -0.83 3.73
N LEU A 44 -10.71 -1.35 2.57
CA LEU A 44 -11.97 -0.97 1.92
C LEU A 44 -13.17 -1.82 2.39
N GLU A 45 -13.03 -2.55 3.49
CA GLU A 45 -14.12 -3.31 4.10
C GLU A 45 -15.20 -2.35 4.64
N PRO A 46 -16.50 -2.60 4.38
CA PRO A 46 -17.09 -3.82 3.80
C PRO A 46 -17.32 -3.77 2.28
N PHE A 47 -16.83 -2.75 1.57
CA PHE A 47 -17.15 -2.51 0.16
C PHE A 47 -16.33 -3.40 -0.79
N GLU A 48 -15.03 -3.56 -0.53
CA GLU A 48 -14.17 -4.45 -1.32
C GLU A 48 -13.31 -5.32 -0.40
N ARG A 49 -13.40 -6.64 -0.63
CA ARG A 49 -12.64 -7.64 0.14
C ARG A 49 -11.18 -7.69 -0.29
N ASP A 50 -10.30 -7.91 0.69
CA ASP A 50 -8.84 -8.07 0.49
C ASP A 50 -8.19 -6.88 -0.24
N HIS A 51 -8.77 -5.69 -0.07
CA HIS A 51 -8.32 -4.45 -0.68
C HIS A 51 -7.98 -3.41 0.38
N ALA A 52 -6.81 -2.79 0.24
CA ALA A 52 -6.40 -1.64 1.03
C ALA A 52 -5.97 -0.47 0.15
N LEU A 53 -6.27 0.75 0.60
CA LEU A 53 -5.67 1.97 0.11
C LEU A 53 -4.50 2.36 0.99
N VAL A 54 -3.38 2.73 0.38
CA VAL A 54 -2.25 3.36 1.05
C VAL A 54 -2.09 4.76 0.53
N VAL A 55 -2.13 5.74 1.43
CA VAL A 55 -1.81 7.14 1.14
C VAL A 55 -0.38 7.39 1.59
N GLY A 56 0.41 8.01 0.72
CA GLY A 56 1.78 8.35 0.99
C GLY A 56 2.24 9.60 0.28
N LYS A 57 3.50 9.96 0.55
CA LYS A 57 4.14 11.14 0.00
C LYS A 57 5.47 10.78 -0.61
N TYR A 58 5.71 11.23 -1.83
CA TYR A 58 7.01 11.05 -2.49
C TYR A 58 8.04 12.00 -1.90
N VAL A 59 9.13 11.42 -1.39
CA VAL A 59 10.20 12.12 -0.69
C VAL A 59 11.50 11.89 -1.46
N ARG A 60 11.87 12.85 -2.33
CA ARG A 60 13.03 12.71 -3.23
C ARG A 60 14.36 12.50 -2.48
N SER A 61 14.53 13.11 -1.31
CA SER A 61 15.71 12.99 -0.44
C SER A 61 15.36 12.16 0.77
N LYS A 62 16.09 11.07 1.03
CA LYS A 62 15.99 10.37 2.31
C LYS A 62 16.42 11.27 3.46
#